data_AF-A0A6J7C7Q2-F1
#
_entry.id   AF-A0A6J7C7Q2-F1
#
_cell.length_a   1.000
_cell.length_b   1.000
_cell.length_c   1.000
_cell.angle_alpha   90.00
_cell.angle_beta   90.00
_cell.angle_gamma   90.00
#
_symmetry.space_group_name_H-M   'P 1'
#
loop_
_entity.id
_entity.type
_entity.pdbx_description
1 polymer ?
#
loop_
_entity_poly.entity_id
_entity_poly.type
_entity_poly.pdbx_seq_one_letter_code
_entity_poly.pdbx_strand_id
1 'polypeptide(L)' 'MVLAIEPMLLGGGSDKVKELDDGWTIVTADGSLAAHVEHTVLVGEHGPEILTRL' A
#
# COMPACT_ATOMS: atom_id res chain seq x y z
N MET A 1 -5.67 -6.76 18.09
CA MET A 1 -6.11 -6.35 16.74
C MET A 1 -4.95 -6.55 15.78
N VAL A 2 -5.19 -7.00 14.54
CA VAL A 2 -4.14 -7.19 13.53
C VAL A 2 -4.52 -6.39 12.29
N LEU A 3 -3.59 -5.62 11.73
CA LEU A 3 -3.80 -4.72 10.60
C LEU A 3 -2.71 -4.91 9.54
N ALA A 4 -3.05 -4.68 8.27
CA ALA A 4 -2.08 -4.42 7.23
C ALA A 4 -1.74 -2.92 7.23
N ILE A 5 -0.45 -2.60 7.12
CA ILE A 5 0.04 -1.26 6.81
C ILE A 5 0.71 -1.37 5.45
N GLU A 6 0.04 -0.86 4.41
CA GLU A 6 0.34 -1.13 3.00
C GLU A 6 0.41 0.15 2.12
N PRO A 7 1.30 1.11 2.42
CA PRO A 7 1.34 2.36 1.67
C PRO A 7 1.77 2.16 0.22
N MET A 8 1.03 2.79 -0.69
CA MET A 8 1.42 2.99 -2.09
C MET A 8 1.85 4.43 -2.31
N LEU A 9 3.04 4.64 -2.86
CA LEU A 9 3.59 5.96 -3.18
C LEU A 9 3.65 6.15 -4.70
N LEU A 10 3.15 7.30 -5.16
CA LEU A 10 3.04 7.65 -6.58
C LEU A 10 4.06 8.74 -6.91
N GLY A 11 4.94 8.48 -7.88
CA GLY A 11 6.04 9.38 -8.27
C GLY A 11 5.58 10.71 -8.87
N GLY A 12 4.34 10.78 -9.37
CA GLY A 12 3.72 12.00 -9.90
C GLY A 12 3.31 13.03 -8.84
N GLY A 13 3.39 12.71 -7.55
CA GLY A 13 2.99 13.62 -6.47
C GLY A 13 1.48 13.86 -6.35
N SER A 14 0.67 13.08 -7.06
CA SER A 14 -0.79 13.05 -6.99
C SER A 14 -1.25 11.68 -6.47
N ASP A 15 -2.45 11.63 -5.92
CA ASP A 15 -3.19 10.43 -5.51
C ASP A 15 -4.14 9.89 -6.60
N LYS A 16 -4.14 10.49 -7.79
CA LYS A 16 -5.04 10.10 -8.88
C LYS A 16 -4.62 8.79 -9.52
N VAL A 17 -5.59 7.88 -9.62
CA VAL A 17 -5.45 6.56 -10.26
C VAL A 17 -6.57 6.28 -11.26
N LYS A 18 -6.40 5.23 -12.06
CA LYS A 18 -7.42 4.67 -12.96
C LYS A 18 -7.44 3.15 -12.80
N GLU A 19 -8.63 2.59 -12.83
CA GLU A 19 -8.84 1.15 -12.98
C GLU A 19 -8.87 0.80 -14.48
N LEU A 20 -8.22 -0.30 -14.86
CA LEU A 20 -8.25 -0.81 -16.23
C LEU A 20 -9.47 -1.69 -16.49
N ASP A 21 -9.73 -1.99 -17.76
CA ASP A 21 -10.89 -2.78 -18.20
C ASP A 21 -10.90 -4.23 -17.71
N ASP A 22 -9.82 -4.70 -17.08
CA ASP A 22 -9.76 -6.03 -16.45
C ASP A 22 -10.47 -6.09 -15.08
N GLY A 23 -10.86 -4.93 -14.52
CA GLY A 23 -11.57 -4.82 -13.24
C GLY A 23 -10.69 -5.01 -12.00
N TRP A 24 -9.36 -4.99 -12.15
CA TRP A 24 -8.41 -5.23 -11.06
C TRP A 24 -7.21 -4.29 -11.07
N THR A 25 -6.64 -4.03 -12.25
CA THR A 25 -5.37 -3.32 -12.35
C THR A 25 -5.58 -1.84 -12.11
N ILE A 26 -4.95 -1.32 -11.06
CA ILE A 26 -4.90 0.11 -10.75
C ILE A 26 -3.58 0.68 -11.27
N VAL A 27 -3.67 1.73 -12.09
CA VAL A 27 -2.52 2.47 -12.62
C VAL A 27 -2.56 3.94 -12.18
N THR A 28 -1.40 4.58 -12.11
CA THR A 28 -1.31 6.03 -11.90
C THR A 28 -1.98 6.77 -13.05
N ALA A 29 -2.74 7.82 -12.75
CA ALA A 29 -3.52 8.52 -13.78
C ALA A 29 -2.63 9.25 -14.82
N ASP A 30 -1.40 9.57 -14.43
CA ASP A 30 -0.39 10.30 -15.21
C ASP A 30 0.72 9.40 -15.80
N GLY A 31 0.68 8.08 -15.54
CA GLY A 31 1.68 7.13 -16.02
C GLY A 31 3.02 7.17 -15.27
N SER A 32 3.12 7.92 -14.16
CA SER A 32 4.30 7.89 -13.29
C SER A 32 4.49 6.53 -12.61
N LEU A 33 5.72 6.23 -12.17
CA LEU A 33 6.02 5.03 -11.40
C LEU A 33 5.32 5.05 -10.03
N ALA A 34 4.96 3.87 -9.54
CA ALA A 34 4.47 3.66 -8.18
C ALA A 34 5.32 2.61 -7.45
N ALA A 35 5.38 2.72 -6.13
CA ALA A 35 6.02 1.75 -5.25
C ALA A 35 5.05 1.35 -4.14
N HIS A 36 5.08 0.08 -3.75
CA HIS A 36 4.23 -0.49 -2.71
C HIS A 36 5.08 -1.31 -1.74
N VAL A 37 4.78 -1.22 -0.46
CA VAL A 37 5.34 -2.06 0.60
C VAL A 37 4.24 -2.42 1.58
N GLU A 38 4.36 -3.57 2.23
CA GLU A 38 3.35 -4.05 3.17
C GLU A 38 3.97 -4.75 4.37
N HIS A 39 3.39 -4.51 5.55
CA HIS A 39 3.58 -5.33 6.73
C HIS A 39 2.27 -5.63 7.45
N THR A 40 2.17 -6.84 7.99
CA THR A 40 1.13 -7.22 8.94
C THR A 40 1.59 -6.87 10.36
N VAL A 41 0.79 -6.08 11.08
CA VAL A 41 1.12 -5.54 12.40
C VAL A 41 0.09 -5.99 13.43
N LEU A 42 0.56 -6.60 14.53
CA LEU A 42 -0.23 -6.83 15.73
C LEU A 42 -0.19 -5.58 16.60
N VAL A 43 -1.36 -5.03 16.93
CA VAL A 43 -1.50 -3.98 17.95
C VAL A 43 -1.68 -4.66 19.31
N GLY A 44 -0.63 -4.60 20.14
CA GLY A 44 -0.58 -5.19 21.48
C GLY A 44 -0.47 -4.14 22.59
N GLU A 45 -0.69 -4.58 23.83
CA GLU A 45 -0.65 -3.72 25.03
C GLU A 45 0.75 -3.14 25.31
N HIS A 46 1.80 -3.78 24.81
CA HIS A 46 3.19 -3.36 24.97
C HIS A 46 3.75 -2.63 23.73
N GLY A 47 2.90 -2.31 22.76
CA GLY A 47 3.27 -1.68 21.49
C GLY A 47 2.97 -2.56 20.28
N PRO A 48 3.27 -2.06 19.06
CA PRO A 48 3.06 -2.80 17.83
C PRO A 48 4.17 -3.84 17.58
N GLU A 49 3.79 -4.99 17.02
CA GLU A 49 4.70 -6.04 16.57
C GLU A 49 4.57 -6.25 15.05
N ILE A 50 5.70 -6.26 14.33
CA ILE A 50 5.75 -6.53 12.89
C ILE A 50 5.85 -8.04 12.68
N LEU A 51 4.75 -8.67 12.26
CA LEU A 51 4.65 -10.13 12.12
C LEU A 51 5.34 -10.68 10.87
N THR A 52 5.57 -9.81 9.88
CA THR A 52 6.11 -10.18 8.55
C THR A 52 7.50 -9.60 8.30
N ARG A 53 8.27 -9.36 9.36
CA ARG A 53 9.67 -8.91 9.24
C ARG A 53 10.56 -10.06 8.78
N LEU A 54 11.48 -9.79 7.85
CA LEU A 54 12.54 -10.72 7.43
C LEU A 54 13.68 -10.81 8.45
#